data_AF-A0A7Y2EGY6-F1
#
_entry.id   AF-A0A7Y2EGY6-F1
#
_cell.length_a   1.000
_cell.length_b   1.000
_cell.length_c   1.000
_cell.angle_alpha   90.00
_cell.angle_beta   90.00
_cell.angle_gamma   90.00
#
_symmetry.space_group_name_H-M   'P 1'
#
loop_
_entity.id
_entity.type
_entity.pdbx_description
1 polymer ?
#
loop_
_entity_poly.entity_id
_entity_poly.type
_entity_poly.pdbx_seq_one_letter_code
_entity_poly.pdbx_strand_id
1 'polypeptide(L)'
;MEIIFHGTTILTVRKGGKVIVAGDGQVSIGDTVVKGNARKVRRLGADAQVIGGFAGATADALTLFERLEAKLEQYPTQLMRAAVELAKDWRTDRYLRRLEAMMIVADASASLVITGTGDVLEPEGGVAAIGSGGNYALAAARALIDSDRDAEEIARRAMAIAAEICVYT
;
A
#
# COMPACT_ATOMS: atom_id res chain seq x y z
N MET A 1 -27.70 10.42 0.43
CA MET A 1 -26.37 11.05 0.43
C MET A 1 -25.38 9.95 0.71
N GLU A 2 -24.54 9.62 -0.26
CA GLU A 2 -23.59 8.52 -0.13
C GLU A 2 -22.47 8.94 0.82
N ILE A 3 -22.16 8.12 1.83
CA ILE A 3 -21.11 8.42 2.80
C ILE A 3 -19.77 8.01 2.17
N ILE A 4 -18.97 8.99 1.77
CA ILE A 4 -17.64 8.76 1.19
C ILE A 4 -16.64 8.55 2.33
N PHE A 5 -15.90 7.45 2.28
CA PHE A 5 -14.78 7.19 3.17
C PHE A 5 -13.48 7.59 2.47
N HIS A 6 -12.71 8.47 3.10
CA HIS A 6 -11.36 8.79 2.65
C HIS A 6 -10.36 7.97 3.46
N GLY A 7 -9.51 7.24 2.73
CA GLY A 7 -8.51 6.36 3.31
C GLY A 7 -7.13 7.00 3.34
N THR A 8 -6.34 6.58 4.32
CA THR A 8 -4.89 6.84 4.41
C THR A 8 -4.19 6.70 3.05
N THR A 9 -3.26 7.59 2.80
CA THR A 9 -2.22 7.53 1.78
C THR A 9 -1.15 6.53 2.18
N ILE A 10 -0.74 5.68 1.23
CA ILE A 10 0.34 4.72 1.41
C ILE A 10 1.29 4.85 0.23
N LEU A 11 2.59 4.83 0.51
CA LEU A 11 3.67 5.00 -0.45
C LEU A 11 4.70 3.87 -0.25
N THR A 12 5.15 3.26 -1.33
CA THR A 12 6.36 2.43 -1.35
C THR A 12 7.46 3.11 -2.14
N VAL A 13 8.69 3.07 -1.61
CA VAL A 13 9.91 3.56 -2.24
C VAL A 13 10.97 2.48 -2.15
N ARG A 14 11.47 2.03 -3.30
CA ARG A 14 12.61 1.13 -3.43
C ARG A 14 13.80 1.87 -4.02
N LYS A 15 14.89 1.95 -3.26
CA LYS A 15 16.14 2.59 -3.71
C LYS A 15 17.34 2.05 -2.94
N GLY A 16 18.47 1.87 -3.64
CA GLY A 16 19.74 1.49 -3.01
C GLY A 16 19.67 0.16 -2.25
N GLY A 17 18.94 -0.82 -2.80
CA GLY A 17 18.75 -2.13 -2.15
C GLY A 17 17.86 -2.12 -0.90
N LYS A 18 17.22 -0.99 -0.58
CA LYS A 18 16.26 -0.87 0.52
C LYS A 18 14.86 -0.61 -0.02
N VAL A 19 13.85 -1.07 0.71
CA VAL A 19 12.45 -0.76 0.47
C VAL A 19 11.82 -0.17 1.73
N ILE A 20 11.01 0.86 1.53
CA ILE A 20 10.25 1.53 2.59
C ILE A 20 8.79 1.56 2.16
N VAL A 21 7.90 1.17 3.07
CA VAL A 21 6.45 1.38 2.92
C VAL A 21 6.01 2.33 4.03
N ALA A 22 5.52 3.49 3.66
CA ALA A 22 5.04 4.53 4.55
C ALA A 22 3.53 4.70 4.40
N GLY A 23 2.87 5.12 5.48
CA GLY A 23 1.47 5.52 5.45
C GLY A 23 1.17 6.57 6.50
N ASP A 24 0.21 7.44 6.23
CA ASP A 24 -0.30 8.38 7.23
C ASP A 24 -1.33 7.70 8.15
N GLY A 25 -1.89 8.49 9.07
CA GLY A 25 -2.83 8.02 10.09
C GLY A 25 -4.25 8.56 9.96
N GLN A 26 -4.54 9.42 8.98
CA GLN A 26 -5.81 10.09 8.84
C GLN A 26 -6.89 9.15 8.27
N VAL A 27 -8.05 9.17 8.90
CA VAL A 27 -9.27 8.53 8.43
C VAL A 27 -10.37 9.57 8.51
N SER A 28 -10.97 9.87 7.36
CA SER A 28 -12.08 10.82 7.27
C SER A 28 -13.36 10.16 6.76
N ILE A 29 -14.49 10.59 7.30
CA ILE A 29 -15.83 10.24 6.83
C ILE A 29 -16.47 11.53 6.33
N GLY A 30 -16.68 11.62 5.02
CA GLY A 30 -16.88 12.90 4.35
C GLY A 30 -15.76 13.87 4.71
N ASP A 31 -16.13 15.08 5.12
CA ASP A 31 -15.18 16.15 5.43
C ASP A 31 -14.71 16.15 6.90
N THR A 32 -15.08 15.14 7.69
CA THR A 32 -14.75 15.07 9.12
C THR A 32 -13.64 14.05 9.38
N VAL A 33 -12.57 14.48 10.05
CA VAL A 33 -11.51 13.60 10.56
C VAL A 33 -12.05 12.81 11.75
N VAL A 34 -12.09 11.49 11.63
CA VAL A 34 -12.58 10.59 12.68
C VAL A 34 -11.42 9.99 13.48
N LYS A 35 -10.25 9.82 12.87
CA LYS A 35 -9.06 9.27 13.51
C LYS A 35 -7.80 9.79 12.83
N GLY A 36 -6.80 10.21 13.60
CA GLY A 36 -5.51 10.71 13.07
C GLY A 36 -4.30 9.78 13.28
N ASN A 37 -4.51 8.62 13.91
CA ASN A 37 -3.43 7.69 14.28
C ASN A 37 -3.67 6.26 13.78
N ALA A 38 -4.37 6.10 12.65
CA ALA A 38 -4.49 4.80 12.00
C ALA A 38 -3.11 4.26 11.62
N ARG A 39 -2.95 2.92 11.68
CA ARG A 39 -1.75 2.23 11.24
C ARG A 39 -2.16 1.14 10.26
N LYS A 40 -2.06 1.45 8.97
CA LYS A 40 -2.45 0.53 7.88
C LYS A 40 -1.26 -0.12 7.17
N VAL A 41 -0.05 0.16 7.63
CA VAL A 41 1.18 -0.55 7.24
C VAL A 41 1.52 -1.57 8.31
N ARG A 42 1.83 -2.80 7.91
CA ARG A 42 2.23 -3.89 8.80
C ARG A 42 3.26 -4.80 8.15
N ARG A 43 3.97 -5.56 8.97
CA ARG A 43 4.81 -6.67 8.49
C ARG A 43 3.98 -7.95 8.45
N LEU A 44 4.29 -8.82 7.49
CA LEU A 44 3.55 -10.03 7.16
C LEU A 44 4.49 -11.24 7.07
N GLY A 45 3.92 -12.42 7.28
CA GLY A 45 4.61 -13.70 7.23
C GLY A 45 5.42 -14.00 8.50
N ALA A 46 5.80 -15.26 8.69
CA ALA A 46 6.44 -15.74 9.93
C ALA A 46 7.70 -14.94 10.31
N ASP A 47 8.51 -14.56 9.32
CA ASP A 47 9.77 -13.83 9.52
C ASP A 47 9.63 -12.31 9.37
N ALA A 48 8.40 -11.80 9.21
CA ALA A 48 8.09 -10.38 9.07
C ALA A 48 8.88 -9.67 7.94
N GLN A 49 9.25 -10.42 6.90
CA GLN A 49 10.07 -9.96 5.76
C GLN A 49 9.27 -9.20 4.70
N VAL A 50 7.96 -9.41 4.65
CA VAL A 50 7.06 -8.71 3.73
C VAL A 50 6.42 -7.54 4.47
N ILE A 51 6.34 -6.38 3.83
CA ILE A 51 5.67 -5.18 4.33
C ILE A 51 4.43 -4.96 3.47
N GLY A 52 3.26 -4.92 4.10
CA GLY A 52 1.97 -4.69 3.45
C GLY A 52 1.34 -3.37 3.89
N GLY A 53 0.74 -2.65 2.94
CA GLY A 53 -0.04 -1.44 3.16
C GLY A 53 -1.37 -1.50 2.41
N PHE A 54 -2.46 -1.12 3.05
CA PHE A 54 -3.81 -1.17 2.47
C PHE A 54 -4.57 0.16 2.61
N ALA A 55 -5.03 0.72 1.49
CA ALA A 55 -5.83 1.94 1.48
C ALA A 55 -7.31 1.60 1.26
N GLY A 56 -7.98 1.21 2.35
CA GLY A 56 -9.41 0.88 2.35
C GLY A 56 -9.94 0.56 3.75
N ALA A 57 -11.07 -0.15 3.84
CA ALA A 57 -11.65 -0.52 5.13
C ALA A 57 -10.78 -1.53 5.89
N THR A 58 -10.78 -1.42 7.22
CA THR A 58 -9.92 -2.26 8.08
C THR A 58 -10.26 -3.75 7.99
N ALA A 59 -11.54 -4.10 7.85
CA ALA A 59 -11.97 -5.50 7.76
C ALA A 59 -11.47 -6.17 6.47
N ASP A 60 -11.55 -5.47 5.34
CA ASP A 60 -11.03 -5.93 4.06
C ASP A 60 -9.51 -6.09 4.11
N ALA A 61 -8.82 -5.13 4.74
CA ALA A 61 -7.38 -5.18 4.94
C ALA A 61 -6.96 -6.44 5.70
N LEU A 62 -7.62 -6.73 6.84
CA LEU A 62 -7.35 -7.91 7.66
C LEU A 62 -7.54 -9.19 6.85
N THR A 63 -8.68 -9.30 6.16
CA THR A 63 -9.01 -10.48 5.35
C THR A 63 -7.98 -10.73 4.25
N LEU A 64 -7.58 -9.68 3.52
CA LEU A 64 -6.61 -9.81 2.42
C LEU A 64 -5.20 -10.10 2.93
N PHE A 65 -4.80 -9.53 4.08
CA PHE A 65 -3.51 -9.84 4.69
C PHE A 65 -3.45 -11.29 5.19
N GLU A 66 -4.47 -11.80 5.86
CA GLU A 66 -4.54 -13.20 6.29
C GLU A 66 -4.44 -14.17 5.09
N ARG A 67 -5.15 -13.86 3.99
CA ARG A 67 -5.06 -14.65 2.76
C ARG A 67 -3.66 -14.58 2.14
N LEU A 68 -3.02 -13.40 2.13
CA LEU A 68 -1.66 -13.26 1.64
C LEU A 68 -0.67 -14.05 2.49
N GLU A 69 -0.80 -14.03 3.81
CA GLU A 69 0.05 -14.80 4.72
C GLU A 69 -0.05 -16.30 4.45
N ALA A 70 -1.26 -16.81 4.22
CA ALA A 70 -1.44 -18.20 3.79
C ALA A 70 -0.74 -18.51 2.45
N LYS A 71 -0.73 -17.58 1.49
CA LYS A 71 0.02 -17.75 0.23
C LYS A 71 1.53 -17.66 0.43
N LEU A 72 2.01 -16.81 1.34
CA LEU A 72 3.43 -16.70 1.67
C LEU A 72 3.94 -17.96 2.39
N GLU A 73 3.10 -18.60 3.19
CA GLU A 73 3.43 -19.91 3.80
C GLU A 73 3.51 -21.02 2.74
N GLN A 74 2.58 -21.04 1.76
CA GLN A 74 2.61 -21.98 0.65
C GLN A 74 3.78 -21.75 -0.32
N TYR A 75 4.18 -20.49 -0.50
CA TYR A 75 5.25 -20.08 -1.41
C TYR A 75 6.30 -19.21 -0.71
N PRO A 76 7.12 -19.80 0.19
CA PRO A 76 8.11 -19.05 0.95
C PRO A 76 9.06 -18.30 0.02
N THR A 77 9.38 -17.05 0.38
CA THR A 77 10.30 -16.15 -0.35
C THR A 77 9.87 -15.78 -1.79
N GLN A 78 8.69 -16.18 -2.24
CA GLN A 78 8.19 -15.92 -3.60
C GLN A 78 7.03 -14.91 -3.56
N LEU A 79 7.30 -13.66 -3.16
CA LEU A 79 6.27 -12.63 -3.01
C LEU A 79 5.44 -12.43 -4.28
N MET A 80 6.09 -12.36 -5.46
CA MET A 80 5.40 -12.24 -6.74
C MET A 80 4.39 -13.38 -6.97
N ARG A 81 4.80 -14.62 -6.69
CA ARG A 81 3.92 -15.78 -6.84
C ARG A 81 2.77 -15.73 -5.85
N ALA A 82 3.06 -15.45 -4.58
CA ALA A 82 2.03 -15.33 -3.54
C ALA A 82 1.00 -14.23 -3.88
N ALA A 83 1.47 -13.09 -4.40
CA ALA A 83 0.62 -11.99 -4.86
C ALA A 83 -0.27 -12.37 -6.04
N VAL A 84 0.27 -13.08 -7.05
CA VAL A 84 -0.51 -13.58 -8.19
C VAL A 84 -1.57 -14.59 -7.75
N GLU A 85 -1.24 -15.51 -6.84
CA GLU A 85 -2.20 -16.46 -6.31
C GLU A 85 -3.29 -15.79 -5.46
N LEU A 86 -2.94 -14.77 -4.68
CA LEU A 86 -3.92 -13.93 -3.99
C LEU A 86 -4.84 -13.20 -4.98
N ALA A 87 -4.30 -12.62 -6.05
CA ALA A 87 -5.07 -11.87 -7.04
C ALA A 87 -6.10 -12.76 -7.76
N LYS A 88 -5.74 -14.03 -8.05
CA LYS A 88 -6.68 -15.03 -8.58
C LYS A 88 -7.83 -15.32 -7.61
N ASP A 89 -7.51 -15.54 -6.34
CA ASP A 89 -8.51 -15.79 -5.28
C ASP A 89 -9.40 -14.56 -5.06
N TRP A 90 -8.82 -13.36 -5.06
CA TRP A 90 -9.55 -12.10 -4.89
C TRP A 90 -10.56 -11.90 -6.03
N ARG A 91 -10.14 -12.04 -7.29
CA ARG A 91 -11.00 -11.85 -8.46
C ARG A 91 -12.18 -12.83 -8.51
N THR A 92 -12.00 -14.05 -7.99
CA THR A 92 -13.03 -15.10 -8.00
C THR A 92 -13.97 -15.03 -6.81
N ASP A 93 -13.54 -14.40 -5.71
CA ASP A 93 -14.36 -14.23 -4.51
C ASP A 93 -15.55 -13.29 -4.75
N ARG A 94 -16.76 -13.77 -4.41
CA ARG A 94 -18.01 -13.05 -4.65
C ARG A 94 -18.06 -11.68 -3.96
N TYR A 95 -17.45 -11.55 -2.78
CA TYR A 95 -17.46 -10.35 -1.96
C TYR A 95 -16.28 -9.45 -2.29
N LEU A 96 -15.06 -10.02 -2.33
CA LEU A 96 -13.84 -9.21 -2.45
C LEU A 96 -13.71 -8.56 -3.83
N ARG A 97 -14.21 -9.17 -4.91
CA ARG A 97 -14.11 -8.60 -6.28
C ARG A 97 -14.81 -7.25 -6.47
N ARG A 98 -15.65 -6.82 -5.52
CA ARG A 98 -16.34 -5.52 -5.54
C ARG A 98 -15.57 -4.44 -4.79
N LEU A 99 -14.46 -4.79 -4.16
CA LEU A 99 -13.61 -3.84 -3.46
C LEU A 99 -12.86 -3.00 -4.49
N GLU A 100 -13.04 -1.69 -4.40
CA GLU A 100 -12.24 -0.70 -5.15
C GLU A 100 -10.87 -0.45 -4.50
N ALA A 101 -10.57 -1.16 -3.42
CA ALA A 101 -9.34 -0.99 -2.67
C ALA A 101 -8.12 -1.58 -3.40
N MET A 102 -6.98 -0.95 -3.17
CA MET A 102 -5.67 -1.42 -3.62
C MET A 102 -4.80 -1.77 -2.41
N MET A 103 -3.86 -2.69 -2.61
CA MET A 103 -2.86 -3.08 -1.63
C MET A 103 -1.46 -2.91 -2.20
N ILE A 104 -0.54 -2.36 -1.41
CA ILE A 104 0.89 -2.38 -1.68
C ILE A 104 1.52 -3.48 -0.84
N VAL A 105 2.36 -4.32 -1.44
CA VAL A 105 3.17 -5.31 -0.73
C VAL A 105 4.60 -5.27 -1.23
N ALA A 106 5.58 -5.42 -0.34
CA ALA A 106 6.98 -5.41 -0.74
C ALA A 106 7.86 -6.27 0.15
N ASP A 107 8.90 -6.85 -0.42
CA ASP A 107 9.98 -7.54 0.28
C ASP A 107 11.35 -7.01 -0.18
N ALA A 108 12.43 -7.70 0.18
CA ALA A 108 13.78 -7.30 -0.24
C ALA A 108 13.96 -7.26 -1.77
N SER A 109 13.18 -8.04 -2.53
CA SER A 109 13.32 -8.24 -3.98
C SER A 109 12.34 -7.43 -4.82
N ALA A 110 11.07 -7.33 -4.43
CA ALA A 110 9.99 -6.80 -5.27
C ALA A 110 9.05 -5.88 -4.48
N SER A 111 8.49 -4.89 -5.17
CA SER A 111 7.39 -4.06 -4.67
C SER A 111 6.21 -4.22 -5.62
N LEU A 112 5.02 -4.51 -5.12
CA LEU A 112 3.85 -4.85 -5.94
C LEU A 112 2.62 -4.07 -5.48
N VAL A 113 1.80 -3.68 -6.43
CA VAL A 113 0.43 -3.19 -6.22
C VAL A 113 -0.53 -4.29 -6.66
N ILE A 114 -1.44 -4.68 -5.77
CA ILE A 114 -2.49 -5.67 -6.02
C ILE A 114 -3.84 -4.96 -6.00
N THR A 115 -4.66 -5.20 -7.03
CA THR A 115 -5.97 -4.58 -7.19
C THR A 115 -7.11 -5.60 -7.04
N GLY A 116 -8.31 -5.13 -6.68
CA GLY A 116 -9.51 -5.98 -6.64
C GLY A 116 -9.97 -6.52 -8.00
N THR A 117 -9.45 -5.99 -9.11
CA THR A 117 -9.65 -6.52 -10.47
C THR A 117 -8.79 -7.76 -10.75
N GLY A 118 -7.85 -8.09 -9.86
CA GLY A 118 -6.96 -9.23 -9.98
C GLY A 118 -5.66 -8.91 -10.73
N ASP A 119 -5.28 -7.64 -10.81
CA ASP A 119 -4.01 -7.23 -11.40
C ASP A 119 -2.91 -7.19 -10.33
N VAL A 120 -1.69 -7.56 -10.74
CA VAL A 120 -0.47 -7.47 -9.93
C VAL A 120 0.53 -6.64 -10.73
N LEU A 121 0.86 -5.46 -10.22
CA LEU A 121 1.65 -4.46 -10.93
C LEU A 121 2.94 -4.18 -10.16
N GLU A 122 4.08 -4.33 -10.82
CA GLU A 122 5.37 -3.88 -10.30
C GLU A 122 5.61 -2.43 -10.77
N PRO A 123 5.93 -1.48 -9.87
CA PRO A 123 6.02 -0.08 -10.23
C PRO A 123 7.30 0.25 -10.98
N GLU A 124 7.16 0.98 -12.07
CA GLU A 124 8.28 1.62 -12.75
C GLU A 124 8.97 2.65 -11.83
N GLY A 125 10.31 2.66 -11.85
CA GLY A 125 11.11 3.56 -11.02
C GLY A 125 11.08 3.22 -9.51
N GLY A 126 10.56 2.06 -9.12
CA GLY A 126 10.59 1.60 -7.73
C GLY A 126 9.67 2.37 -6.77
N VAL A 127 8.71 3.14 -7.29
CA VAL A 127 7.80 3.97 -6.48
C VAL A 127 6.34 3.72 -6.88
N ALA A 128 5.51 3.40 -5.89
CA ALA A 128 4.05 3.31 -6.05
C ALA A 128 3.34 3.94 -4.85
N ALA A 129 2.14 4.48 -5.08
CA ALA A 129 1.31 5.02 -4.02
C ALA A 129 -0.16 4.68 -4.24
N ILE A 130 -0.91 4.58 -3.14
CA ILE A 130 -2.36 4.33 -3.11
C ILE A 130 -3.02 5.22 -2.05
N GLY A 131 -4.34 5.33 -2.07
CA GLY A 131 -5.10 6.12 -1.09
C GLY A 131 -5.33 7.57 -1.50
N SER A 132 -5.95 8.36 -0.61
CA SER A 132 -6.52 9.67 -0.97
C SER A 132 -5.49 10.68 -1.47
N GLY A 133 -4.29 10.71 -0.89
CA GLY A 133 -3.18 11.55 -1.31
C GLY A 133 -2.13 10.83 -2.18
N GLY A 134 -2.44 9.63 -2.67
CA GLY A 134 -1.48 8.78 -3.37
C GLY A 134 -0.77 9.46 -4.54
N ASN A 135 -1.50 10.19 -5.39
CA ASN A 135 -0.90 10.86 -6.54
C ASN A 135 0.10 11.97 -6.15
N TYR A 136 -0.16 12.70 -5.06
CA TYR A 136 0.77 13.72 -4.56
C TYR A 136 2.04 13.08 -4.01
N ALA A 137 1.90 12.02 -3.21
CA ALA A 137 3.02 11.26 -2.68
C ALA A 137 3.85 10.63 -3.81
N LEU A 138 3.20 10.05 -4.82
CA LEU A 138 3.85 9.45 -5.99
C LEU A 138 4.66 10.48 -6.77
N ALA A 139 4.06 11.62 -7.10
CA ALA A 139 4.73 12.68 -7.84
C ALA A 139 5.94 13.21 -7.08
N ALA A 140 5.80 13.47 -5.78
CA ALA A 140 6.89 13.94 -4.93
C ALA A 140 8.02 12.91 -4.82
N ALA A 141 7.70 11.64 -4.58
CA ALA A 141 8.72 10.59 -4.47
C ALA A 141 9.46 10.37 -5.79
N ARG A 142 8.76 10.38 -6.93
CA ARG A 142 9.38 10.30 -8.27
C ARG A 142 10.32 11.46 -8.55
N ALA A 143 9.95 12.69 -8.17
CA ALA A 143 10.83 13.85 -8.33
C ALA A 143 12.11 13.76 -7.47
N LEU A 144 12.09 12.99 -6.37
CA LEU A 144 13.20 12.85 -5.44
C LEU A 144 14.04 11.58 -5.68
N ILE A 145 13.58 10.66 -6.53
CA ILE A 145 14.17 9.31 -6.65
C ILE A 145 15.63 9.36 -7.16
N ASP A 146 15.95 10.29 -8.03
CA ASP A 146 17.29 10.46 -8.63
C ASP A 146 18.23 11.35 -7.80
N SER A 147 17.77 11.87 -6.65
CA SER A 147 18.62 12.68 -5.76
C SER A 147 19.59 11.82 -4.92
N ASP A 148 20.47 12.41 -4.12
CA ASP A 148 21.36 11.64 -3.22
C ASP A 148 20.66 11.09 -1.96
N ARG A 149 19.35 11.32 -1.82
CA ARG A 149 18.56 10.90 -0.65
C ARG A 149 18.35 9.39 -0.63
N ASP A 150 18.32 8.81 0.57
CA ASP A 150 17.98 7.41 0.72
C ASP A 150 16.47 7.15 0.62
N ALA A 151 16.07 5.87 0.57
CA ALA A 151 14.68 5.48 0.41
C ALA A 151 13.77 5.99 1.54
N GLU A 152 14.28 6.07 2.78
CA GLU A 152 13.49 6.51 3.92
C GLU A 152 13.27 8.03 3.89
N GLU A 153 14.32 8.80 3.60
CA GLU A 153 14.21 10.24 3.46
C GLU A 153 13.24 10.62 2.34
N ILE A 154 13.31 9.94 1.19
CA ILE A 154 12.38 10.14 0.08
C ILE A 154 10.94 9.85 0.53
N ALA A 155 10.69 8.70 1.16
CA ALA A 155 9.36 8.32 1.60
C ALA A 155 8.78 9.34 2.60
N ARG A 156 9.57 9.75 3.60
CA ARG A 156 9.15 10.76 4.59
C ARG A 156 8.84 12.10 3.95
N ARG A 157 9.72 12.58 3.04
CA ARG A 157 9.52 13.88 2.39
C ARG A 157 8.32 13.87 1.45
N ALA A 158 8.12 12.80 0.69
CA ALA A 158 6.99 12.65 -0.20
C ALA A 158 5.64 12.59 0.56
N MET A 159 5.60 11.85 1.68
CA MET A 159 4.42 11.82 2.55
C MET A 159 4.13 13.19 3.18
N ALA A 160 5.16 13.92 3.61
CA ALA A 160 4.98 15.27 4.14
C ALA A 160 4.38 16.23 3.09
N ILE A 161 4.88 16.19 1.86
CA ILE A 161 4.33 16.98 0.74
C ILE A 161 2.88 16.58 0.46
N ALA A 162 2.54 15.29 0.51
CA ALA A 162 1.17 14.83 0.33
C ALA A 162 0.23 15.39 1.41
N ALA A 163 0.66 15.42 2.68
CA ALA A 163 -0.10 15.98 3.80
C ALA A 163 -0.24 17.51 3.74
N GLU A 164 0.70 18.22 3.12
CA GLU A 164 0.59 19.67 2.90
C GLU A 164 -0.44 20.04 1.82
N ILE A 165 -0.76 19.10 0.91
CA ILE A 165 -1.61 19.35 -0.26
C ILE A 165 -2.99 18.69 -0.12
N CYS A 166 -3.04 17.43 0.31
CA CYS A 166 -4.27 16.65 0.38
C CYS A 166 -4.92 16.79 1.77
N VAL A 167 -6.14 17.32 1.80
CA VAL A 167 -6.94 17.45 3.04
C VAL A 167 -7.30 16.12 3.71
N TYR A 168 -7.01 14.99 3.05
CA TYR A 168 -7.28 13.62 3.50
C TYR A 168 -6.01 12.82 3.82
N THR A 169 -4.87 13.47 4.09
CA THR A 169 -3.56 12.83 4.33
C THR A 169 -2.82 13.48 5.49
#